data_AF-A0A1X7SS34-F1
#
_entry.id   AF-A0A1X7SS34-F1
#
_cell.length_a   1.000
_cell.length_b   1.000
_cell.length_c   1.000
_cell.angle_alpha   90.00
_cell.angle_beta   90.00
_cell.angle_gamma   90.00
#
_symmetry.space_group_name_H-M   'P 1'
#
loop_
_entity.id
_entity.type
_entity.pdbx_description
1 polymer ?
#
loop_
_entity_poly.entity_id
_entity_poly.type
_entity_poly.pdbx_seq_one_letter_code
_entity_poly.pdbx_strand_id
1 'polypeptide(L)' 'MLSKQKSLRKYSLKVYVDGANLNAQVGLCRPGDYGGDVSHLNLHKTFCIPHGGGGPGMGPIGV' A
#
# COMPACT_ATOMS: atom_id res chain seq x y z
N MET A 1 -7.94 8.71 -9.11
CA MET A 1 -7.56 8.32 -7.73
C MET A 1 -7.66 9.49 -6.76
N LEU A 2 -6.88 10.57 -6.96
CA LEU A 2 -6.88 11.77 -6.10
C LEU A 2 -8.26 12.41 -5.90
N SER A 3 -9.10 12.49 -6.94
CA SER A 3 -10.47 13.02 -6.84
C SER A 3 -11.35 12.19 -5.90
N LYS A 4 -11.19 10.87 -5.89
CA LYS A 4 -11.95 9.96 -5.03
C LYS A 4 -11.52 10.08 -3.57
N GLN A 5 -10.22 10.16 -3.30
CA GLN A 5 -9.70 10.37 -1.94
C GLN A 5 -10.12 11.72 -1.36
N LYS A 6 -10.06 12.79 -2.16
CA LYS A 6 -10.56 14.11 -1.78
C LYS A 6 -12.05 14.09 -1.40
N SER A 7 -12.86 13.29 -2.11
CA SER A 7 -14.27 13.10 -1.76
C SER A 7 -14.45 12.36 -0.44
N LEU A 8 -13.66 11.31 -0.17
CA LEU A 8 -13.75 10.51 1.05
C LEU A 8 -13.38 11.32 2.31
N ARG A 9 -12.36 12.18 2.21
CA ARG A 9 -11.94 13.05 3.31
C ARG A 9 -13.03 14.04 3.75
N LYS A 10 -13.93 14.47 2.85
CA LYS A 10 -15.08 15.31 3.22
C LYS A 10 -16.01 14.64 4.25
N TYR A 11 -16.00 13.31 4.29
CA TYR A 11 -16.78 12.50 5.23
C TYR A 11 -15.92 11.93 6.37
N SER A 12 -14.74 12.48 6.61
CA SER A 12 -13.78 12.01 7.65
C SER A 12 -13.38 10.54 7.51
N LEU A 13 -13.48 9.98 6.30
CA LEU A 13 -13.07 8.62 6.02
C LEU A 13 -11.55 8.56 5.78
N LYS A 14 -10.93 7.48 6.26
CA LYS A 14 -9.52 7.15 6.00
C LYS A 14 -9.38 6.32 4.73
N VAL A 15 -8.25 6.47 4.05
CA VAL A 15 -7.92 5.80 2.79
C VAL A 15 -6.92 4.68 3.04
N TYR A 16 -7.39 3.45 2.94
CA TYR A 16 -6.52 2.27 2.85
C TYR A 16 -6.02 2.10 1.41
N VAL A 17 -4.71 1.97 1.24
CA VAL A 17 -4.08 1.67 -0.04
C VAL A 17 -3.50 0.27 0.01
N ASP A 18 -3.93 -0.59 -0.90
CA ASP A 18 -3.34 -1.92 -1.06
C ASP A 18 -1.89 -1.79 -1.58
N GLY A 19 -0.92 -2.27 -0.80
CA GLY A 19 0.51 -2.19 -1.13
C GLY A 19 1.07 -3.44 -1.82
N ALA A 20 0.24 -4.40 -2.24
CA ALA A 20 0.71 -5.57 -2.98
C ALA A 20 1.41 -5.22 -4.31
N ASN A 21 1.09 -4.06 -4.90
CA ASN A 21 1.64 -3.57 -6.17
C ASN A 21 2.73 -2.50 -5.99
N LEU A 22 3.39 -2.43 -4.84
CA LEU A 22 4.42 -1.40 -4.57
C LEU A 22 5.65 -1.49 -5.48
N ASN A 23 5.90 -2.63 -6.15
CA ASN A 23 7.01 -2.75 -7.09
C ASN A 23 6.93 -1.72 -8.25
N ALA A 24 5.73 -1.24 -8.60
CA ALA A 24 5.54 -0.19 -9.60
C ALA A 24 5.74 1.24 -9.05
N GLN A 25 5.94 1.39 -7.74
CA GLN A 25 5.96 2.69 -7.04
C GLN A 25 7.27 2.97 -6.33
N VAL A 26 7.97 1.95 -5.83
CA VAL A 26 9.23 2.10 -5.09
C VAL A 26 10.22 2.94 -5.91
N GLY A 27 10.69 4.04 -5.32
CA GLY A 27 11.61 4.98 -5.95
C GLY A 27 10.96 6.04 -6.87
N LEU A 28 9.65 5.93 -7.14
CA LEU A 28 8.92 6.86 -8.02
C LEU A 28 7.88 7.69 -7.27
N CYS A 29 7.11 7.08 -6.37
CA CYS A 29 6.08 7.75 -5.59
C CYS A 29 5.80 7.01 -4.27
N ARG A 30 5.14 7.69 -3.32
CA ARG A 30 4.81 7.12 -2.00
C ARG A 30 3.31 7.23 -1.71
N PRO A 31 2.64 6.18 -1.20
CA PRO A 31 1.22 6.21 -0.85
C PRO A 31 0.74 7.41 -0.03
N GLY A 32 1.55 7.84 0.95
CA GLY A 32 1.24 9.01 1.77
C GLY A 32 1.19 10.32 0.98
N ASP A 33 2.04 10.48 -0.04
CA ASP A 33 2.15 11.73 -0.81
C ASP A 33 0.89 12.01 -1.65
N TYR A 34 0.19 10.94 -2.06
CA TYR A 34 -1.06 11.05 -2.80
C TYR A 34 -2.29 10.70 -1.94
N GLY A 35 -2.18 10.78 -0.61
CA GLY A 35 -3.32 10.80 0.29
C GLY A 35 -3.83 9.43 0.77
N GLY A 36 -3.01 8.39 0.71
CA GLY A 36 -3.22 7.16 1.49
C GLY A 36 -2.89 7.38 2.96
N ASP A 37 -3.74 6.89 3.86
CA ASP A 37 -3.57 7.01 5.31
C ASP A 37 -3.03 5.72 5.95
N VAL A 38 -3.19 4.57 5.30
CA VAL A 38 -2.67 3.30 5.79
C VAL A 38 -2.43 2.34 4.63
N SER A 39 -1.39 1.51 4.72
CA SER A 39 -1.10 0.49 3.71
C SER A 39 -0.41 -0.71 4.32
N HIS A 40 -0.82 -1.92 3.90
CA HIS A 40 -0.02 -3.12 4.12
C HIS A 40 1.00 -3.28 2.98
N LEU A 41 2.17 -3.84 3.27
CA LEU A 41 3.18 -4.15 2.25
C LEU A 41 3.33 -5.66 2.10
N ASN A 42 3.38 -6.19 0.88
CA ASN A 42 3.70 -7.61 0.69
C ASN A 42 5.21 -7.77 0.58
N LEU A 43 5.89 -8.06 1.69
CA LEU A 43 7.34 -8.28 1.66
C LEU A 43 7.73 -9.49 0.79
N HIS A 44 6.85 -10.48 0.70
CA HIS A 44 7.02 -11.66 -0.16
C HIS A 44 6.69 -11.44 -1.63
N LYS A 45 6.24 -10.24 -2.01
CA LYS A 45 6.07 -9.85 -3.42
C LYS A 45 7.09 -8.79 -3.81
N THR A 46 7.13 -7.68 -3.09
CA THR A 46 7.93 -6.49 -3.46
C THR A 46 9.32 -6.48 -2.84
N PHE A 47 9.52 -7.10 -1.67
CA PHE A 47 10.77 -7.00 -0.91
C PHE A 47 11.44 -8.38 -0.69
N CYS A 48 11.35 -9.23 -1.71
CA CYS A 48 12.20 -10.41 -1.89
C CYS A 48 12.07 -11.57 -0.87
N ILE A 49 11.06 -11.60 0.01
CA ILE A 49 10.77 -12.85 0.76
C ILE A 49 10.28 -13.92 -0.25
N PRO A 50 10.83 -15.14 -0.25
CA PRO A 50 10.46 -16.16 -1.23
C PRO A 50 9.02 -16.66 -1.03
N HIS A 51 8.33 -16.96 -2.14
CA HIS A 51 6.92 -17.40 -2.13
C HIS A 51 6.70 -18.82 -1.59
N GLY A 52 7.73 -19.67 -1.57
CA GLY A 52 7.73 -20.99 -0.91
C GLY A 52 6.63 -21.98 -1.31
N GLY A 53 6.00 -21.82 -2.49
CA GLY A 53 4.89 -22.68 -2.92
C GLY A 53 3.55 -22.43 -2.21
N GLY A 54 3.42 -21.29 -1.52
CA GLY A 54 2.22 -20.91 -0.75
C GLY A 54 2.52 -20.14 0.53
N GLY A 55 3.79 -20.01 0.93
CA GLY A 55 4.24 -19.23 2.08
C GLY A 55 5.64 -19.63 2.52
N PRO A 56 6.32 -18.82 3.37
CA PRO A 56 5.75 -17.80 4.25
C PRO A 56 5.63 -16.40 3.61
N GLY A 57 4.73 -15.58 4.17
CA GLY A 57 4.56 -14.18 3.79
C GLY A 57 4.59 -13.24 5.00
N MET A 58 4.99 -11.98 4.78
CA MET A 58 4.90 -10.91 5.78
C MET A 58 4.19 -9.69 5.20
N GLY A 59 3.35 -9.06 6.04
CA GLY A 59 2.43 -7.98 5.69
C GLY A 59 2.49 -6.77 6.65
N PRO A 60 3.65 -6.10 6.85
CA PRO A 60 3.74 -4.95 7.75
C PRO A 60 2.85 -3.80 7.28
N ILE A 61 2.40 -2.98 8.23
CA ILE A 61 1.51 -1.84 8.00
C ILE A 61 2.28 -0.54 8.22
N GLY A 62 2.21 0.37 7.24
CA GLY A 62 2.53 1.79 7.43
C GLY A 62 1.25 2.59 7.68
N VAL A 63 1.29 3.50 8.65
CA VAL A 63 0.23 4.44 9.05
C VAL A 63 0.70 5.89 8.94
#